data_AF-A0A2V8SIH2-F1
#
_entry.id   AF-A0A2V8SIH2-F1
#
_cell.length_a   1.000
_cell.length_b   1.000
_cell.length_c   1.000
_cell.angle_alpha   90.00
_cell.angle_beta   90.00
_cell.angle_gamma   90.00
#
_symmetry.space_group_name_H-M   'P 1'
#
loop_
_entity.id
_entity.type
_entity.pdbx_description
1 polymer ?
#
loop_
_entity_poly.entity_id
_entity_poly.type
_entity_poly.pdbx_seq_one_letter_code
_entity_poly.pdbx_strand_id
1 'polypeptide(L)'
;MHCPRCGQQQISDQTKFCSRCGFQLGLVSELLENGGFLPQLAELHKQKSSFFTRKNGVIFSVLWFIFFVMMVPAFFGIANEDDAAGVSAVFGLFSTMMLLILSLSVLKRAPKSYEIAAHQMTAAPPAAGLYGNQQMGALPPQQSQPASSYMAPAGSWRAPDTGDLVRPGSVTESTTRLLKKDEER
;
A
#
# COMPACT_ATOMS: atom_id res chain seq x y z
N MET A 1 9.94 17.77 -16.65
CA MET A 1 10.42 16.43 -16.22
C MET A 1 10.12 15.37 -17.31
N HIS A 2 10.69 14.15 -17.26
CA HIS A 2 10.36 13.08 -18.24
C HIS A 2 9.33 12.11 -17.64
N CYS A 3 8.37 11.65 -18.45
CA CYS A 3 7.40 10.66 -18.00
C CYS A 3 8.07 9.28 -17.83
N PRO A 4 7.97 8.61 -16.67
CA PRO A 4 8.62 7.31 -16.44
C PRO A 4 7.99 6.18 -17.27
N ARG A 5 6.76 6.35 -17.75
CA ARG A 5 6.04 5.31 -18.51
C ARG A 5 6.34 5.35 -20.02
N CYS A 6 6.50 6.54 -20.59
CA CYS A 6 6.64 6.71 -22.05
C CYS A 6 7.87 7.51 -22.49
N GLY A 7 8.68 8.02 -21.55
CA GLY A 7 9.88 8.80 -21.85
C GLY A 7 9.64 10.17 -22.48
N GLN A 8 8.39 10.61 -22.61
CA GLN A 8 8.09 11.92 -23.20
C GLN A 8 8.53 13.05 -22.26
N GLN A 9 9.21 14.06 -22.82
CA GLN A 9 9.53 15.29 -22.09
C GLN A 9 8.26 16.10 -21.85
N GLN A 10 8.01 16.44 -20.60
CA GLN A 10 6.86 17.25 -20.20
C GLN A 10 7.13 18.71 -20.58
N ILE A 11 6.24 19.27 -21.40
CA ILE A 11 6.39 20.63 -21.98
C ILE A 11 5.97 21.71 -20.97
N SER A 12 5.15 21.36 -19.96
CA SER A 12 4.74 22.28 -18.91
C SER A 12 4.62 21.61 -17.53
N ASP A 13 5.19 22.24 -16.51
CA ASP A 13 5.16 21.72 -15.13
C ASP A 13 3.78 21.84 -14.46
N GLN A 14 2.84 22.62 -15.02
CA GLN A 14 1.49 22.74 -14.47
C GLN A 14 0.57 21.55 -14.80
N THR A 15 0.96 20.67 -15.71
CA THR A 15 0.11 19.54 -16.12
C THR A 15 0.28 18.35 -15.17
N LYS A 16 -0.80 17.95 -14.48
CA LYS A 16 -0.77 16.80 -13.57
C LYS A 16 -0.73 15.44 -14.29
N PHE A 17 -0.76 15.44 -15.64
CA PHE A 17 -0.86 14.23 -16.46
C PHE A 17 0.06 14.29 -17.68
N CYS A 18 0.60 13.13 -18.08
CA CYS A 18 1.31 13.00 -19.35
C CYS A 18 0.32 13.03 -20.53
N SER A 19 0.53 13.95 -21.48
CA SER A 19 -0.31 14.10 -22.68
C SER A 19 -0.33 12.87 -23.60
N ARG A 20 0.70 12.01 -23.55
CA ARG A 20 0.83 10.85 -24.43
C ARG A 20 0.22 9.57 -23.87
N CYS A 21 0.37 9.32 -22.56
CA CYS A 21 -0.01 8.04 -21.94
C CYS A 21 -1.01 8.17 -20.77
N GLY A 22 -1.45 9.39 -20.45
CA GLY A 22 -2.42 9.68 -19.38
C GLY A 22 -1.90 9.42 -17.96
N PHE A 23 -0.61 9.14 -17.79
CA PHE A 23 -0.03 8.84 -16.48
C PHE A 23 -0.05 10.08 -15.57
N GLN A 24 -0.49 9.92 -14.32
CA GLN A 24 -0.52 11.01 -13.34
C GLN A 24 0.89 11.34 -12.85
N LEU A 25 1.39 12.51 -13.23
CA LEU A 25 2.72 12.99 -12.85
C LEU A 25 2.70 13.73 -11.52
N GLY A 26 1.55 14.21 -11.05
CA GLY A 26 1.46 14.98 -9.81
C GLY A 26 1.93 14.22 -8.56
N LEU A 27 1.62 12.93 -8.46
CA LEU A 27 2.08 12.12 -7.32
C LEU A 27 3.58 11.78 -7.43
N VAL A 28 4.09 11.66 -8.66
CA VAL A 28 5.51 11.40 -8.91
C VAL A 28 6.35 12.65 -8.68
N SER A 29 5.86 13.84 -9.01
CA SER A 29 6.56 15.09 -8.67
C SER A 29 6.64 15.27 -7.16
N GLU A 30 5.54 15.04 -6.43
CA GLU A 30 5.55 15.09 -4.96
C GLU A 30 6.48 14.03 -4.35
N LEU A 31 6.49 12.81 -4.89
CA LEU A 31 7.42 11.75 -4.48
C LEU A 31 8.88 12.15 -4.76
N LEU A 32 9.15 12.74 -5.91
CA LEU A 32 10.50 13.13 -6.32
C LEU A 32 11.01 14.32 -5.50
N GLU A 33 10.16 15.31 -5.23
CA GLU A 33 10.44 16.47 -4.38
C GLU A 33 10.75 16.07 -2.95
N ASN A 34 10.02 15.09 -2.40
CA ASN A 34 10.21 14.57 -1.05
C ASN A 34 11.22 13.42 -0.98
N GLY A 35 12.04 13.20 -2.02
CA GLY A 35 13.12 12.22 -1.99
C GLY A 35 12.66 10.76 -1.83
N GLY A 36 11.50 10.41 -2.36
CA GLY A 36 10.90 9.08 -2.24
C GLY A 36 9.86 8.94 -1.12
N PHE A 37 9.59 10.00 -0.36
CA PHE A 37 8.65 9.96 0.76
C PHE A 37 7.30 10.62 0.41
N LEU A 38 6.19 9.99 0.79
CA LEU A 38 4.85 10.58 0.65
C LEU A 38 4.30 10.98 2.02
N PRO A 39 4.37 12.27 2.41
CA PRO A 39 3.93 12.71 3.73
C PRO A 39 2.43 12.44 3.96
N GLN A 40 1.62 12.51 2.91
CA GLN A 40 0.18 12.23 2.99
C GLN A 40 -0.13 10.77 3.40
N LEU A 41 0.67 9.81 2.93
CA LEU A 41 0.49 8.41 3.35
C LEU A 41 1.00 8.18 4.78
N ALA A 42 2.07 8.88 5.18
CA ALA A 42 2.57 8.83 6.54
C ALA A 42 1.55 9.40 7.53
N GLU A 43 0.87 10.48 7.17
CA GLU A 43 -0.22 11.06 7.96
C GLU A 43 -1.44 10.14 8.02
N LEU A 44 -1.86 9.53 6.90
CA LEU A 44 -2.95 8.55 6.90
C LEU A 44 -2.63 7.33 7.78
N HIS A 45 -1.37 6.89 7.77
CA HIS A 45 -0.90 5.78 8.60
C HIS A 45 -0.77 6.17 10.08
N LYS A 46 -0.39 7.41 10.37
CA LYS A 46 -0.24 7.96 11.73
C LYS A 46 -1.59 8.30 12.38
N GLN A 47 -2.53 8.81 11.59
CA GLN A 47 -3.90 9.16 12.02
C GLN A 47 -4.75 7.91 12.25
N LYS A 48 -4.43 6.78 11.61
CA LYS A 48 -5.02 5.48 11.91
C LYS A 48 -4.35 4.76 13.08
N SER A 49 -3.83 5.51 14.05
CA SER A 49 -3.49 4.95 15.36
C SER A 49 -4.78 4.74 16.17
N SER A 50 -5.29 3.51 16.14
CA SER A 50 -5.06 2.55 17.23
C SER A 50 -6.07 2.60 18.38
N PHE A 51 -7.15 3.38 18.33
CA PHE A 51 -8.14 3.28 19.41
C PHE A 51 -8.80 1.88 19.49
N PHE A 52 -8.94 1.20 18.34
CA PHE A 52 -9.46 -0.17 18.25
C PHE A 52 -8.41 -1.18 17.72
N THR A 53 -7.30 -1.35 18.43
CA THR A 53 -6.44 -2.53 18.21
C THR A 53 -6.97 -3.72 18.99
N ARG A 54 -6.78 -4.95 18.48
CA ARG A 54 -7.23 -6.18 19.15
C ARG A 54 -6.71 -6.27 20.58
N LYS A 55 -5.50 -5.75 20.83
CA LYS A 55 -4.91 -5.67 22.18
C LYS A 55 -5.71 -4.71 23.07
N ASN A 56 -6.02 -3.52 22.58
CA ASN A 56 -6.81 -2.53 23.31
C ASN A 56 -8.25 -3.02 23.55
N GLY A 57 -8.87 -3.71 22.59
CA GLY A 57 -10.19 -4.31 22.75
C GLY A 57 -10.24 -5.37 23.85
N VAL A 58 -9.21 -6.23 23.94
CA VAL A 58 -9.10 -7.22 25.03
C VAL A 58 -8.88 -6.53 26.37
N ILE A 59 -7.93 -5.60 26.46
CA ILE A 59 -7.67 -4.84 27.70
C ILE A 59 -8.93 -4.11 28.17
N PHE A 60 -9.65 -3.48 27.24
CA PHE A 60 -10.92 -2.81 27.51
C PHE A 60 -11.98 -3.79 28.02
N SER A 61 -12.12 -4.97 27.40
CA SER A 61 -13.09 -5.99 27.85
C SER A 61 -12.79 -6.52 29.25
N VAL A 62 -11.51 -6.70 29.61
CA VAL A 62 -11.08 -7.14 30.94
C VAL A 62 -11.34 -6.05 31.97
N LEU A 63 -11.01 -4.80 31.65
CA LEU A 63 -11.27 -3.66 32.53
C LEU A 63 -12.78 -3.45 32.75
N TRP A 64 -13.58 -3.60 31.68
CA TRP A 64 -15.04 -3.57 31.75
C TRP A 64 -15.58 -4.70 32.64
N PHE A 65 -14.99 -5.90 32.58
CA PHE A 65 -15.37 -7.02 33.43
C PHE A 65 -15.13 -6.74 34.89
N ILE A 66 -13.93 -6.25 35.22
CA ILE A 66 -13.61 -5.89 36.59
C ILE A 66 -14.58 -4.79 37.09
N PHE A 67 -14.86 -3.78 36.27
CA PHE A 67 -15.78 -2.70 36.66
C PHE A 67 -17.21 -3.20 36.92
N PHE A 68 -17.82 -3.93 35.99
CA PHE A 68 -19.23 -4.35 36.13
C PHE A 68 -19.45 -5.53 37.09
N VAL A 69 -18.45 -6.38 37.32
CA VAL A 69 -18.59 -7.53 38.23
C VAL A 69 -18.15 -7.21 39.65
N MET A 70 -17.15 -6.34 39.84
CA MET A 70 -16.66 -6.01 41.19
C MET A 70 -17.18 -4.67 41.68
N MET A 71 -17.16 -3.62 40.86
CA MET A 71 -17.48 -2.27 41.34
C MET A 71 -19.00 -2.02 41.44
N VAL A 72 -19.75 -2.39 40.39
CA VAL A 72 -21.19 -2.13 40.33
C VAL A 72 -21.98 -2.90 41.40
N PRO A 73 -21.77 -4.21 41.63
CA PRO A 73 -22.49 -4.93 42.67
C PRO A 73 -22.11 -4.46 44.07
N ALA A 74 -20.86 -4.07 44.30
CA ALA A 74 -20.43 -3.49 45.58
C ALA A 74 -21.17 -2.17 45.88
N PHE A 75 -21.40 -1.35 44.85
CA PHE A 75 -22.17 -0.11 45.00
C PHE A 75 -23.64 -0.39 45.36
N PHE A 76 -24.29 -1.35 44.68
CA PHE A 76 -25.67 -1.75 45.00
C PHE A 76 -25.80 -2.44 46.36
N GLY A 77 -24.77 -3.20 46.78
CA GLY A 77 -24.73 -3.79 48.12
C GLY A 77 -24.72 -2.73 49.23
N ILE A 78 -24.01 -1.62 49.04
CA ILE A 78 -24.02 -0.50 50.01
C ILE A 78 -25.38 0.20 50.04
N ALA A 79 -26.09 0.22 48.92
CA ALA A 79 -27.45 0.77 48.82
C ALA A 79 -28.53 -0.15 49.44
N ASN A 80 -28.19 -1.36 49.91
CA ASN A 80 -29.12 -2.40 50.35
C ASN A 80 -30.15 -2.81 49.28
N GLU A 81 -29.76 -2.80 48.00
CA GLU A 81 -30.56 -3.30 46.89
C GLU A 81 -30.02 -4.64 46.37
N ASP A 82 -30.27 -5.71 47.12
CA ASP A 82 -29.72 -7.04 46.84
C ASP A 82 -30.16 -7.63 45.49
N ASP A 83 -31.41 -7.36 45.08
CA ASP A 83 -31.94 -7.79 43.79
C ASP A 83 -31.21 -7.11 42.60
N ALA A 84 -30.92 -5.82 42.73
CA ALA A 84 -30.21 -5.05 41.73
C ALA A 84 -28.73 -5.49 41.63
N ALA A 85 -28.10 -5.82 42.76
CA ALA A 85 -26.75 -6.34 42.81
C ALA A 85 -26.62 -7.66 42.02
N GLY A 86 -27.56 -8.60 42.23
CA GLY A 86 -27.59 -9.87 41.50
C GLY A 86 -27.78 -9.68 39.99
N VAL A 87 -28.75 -8.85 39.59
CA VAL A 87 -29.02 -8.55 38.18
C VAL A 87 -27.83 -7.88 37.50
N SER A 88 -27.19 -6.92 38.16
CA SER A 88 -26.02 -6.21 37.62
C SER A 88 -24.83 -7.13 37.36
N ALA A 89 -24.59 -8.12 38.22
CA ALA A 89 -23.52 -9.11 38.04
C ALA A 89 -23.75 -9.99 36.80
N VAL A 90 -24.98 -10.44 36.58
CA VAL A 90 -25.37 -11.23 35.40
C VAL A 90 -25.20 -10.40 34.13
N PHE A 91 -25.71 -9.16 34.10
CA PHE A 91 -25.54 -8.26 32.96
C PHE A 91 -24.07 -7.93 32.69
N GLY A 92 -23.27 -7.73 33.74
CA GLY A 92 -21.82 -7.54 33.62
C GLY A 92 -21.15 -8.72 32.93
N LEU A 93 -21.49 -9.95 33.32
CA LEU A 93 -20.89 -11.16 32.74
C LEU A 93 -21.28 -11.34 31.26
N PHE A 94 -22.54 -11.12 30.89
CA PHE A 94 -22.96 -11.21 29.50
C PHE A 94 -22.43 -10.06 28.63
N SER A 95 -22.41 -8.83 29.15
CA SER A 95 -21.90 -7.65 28.46
C SER A 95 -20.42 -7.79 28.12
N THR A 96 -19.63 -8.29 29.07
CA THR A 96 -18.18 -8.48 28.91
C THR A 96 -17.87 -9.59 27.92
N MET A 97 -18.59 -10.72 27.99
CA MET A 97 -18.47 -11.80 27.02
C MET A 97 -18.79 -11.31 25.60
N MET A 98 -19.87 -10.55 25.44
CA MET A 98 -20.25 -9.97 24.14
C MET A 98 -19.18 -9.00 23.61
N LEU A 99 -18.66 -8.09 24.45
CA LEU A 99 -17.58 -7.17 24.08
C LEU A 99 -16.30 -7.90 23.71
N LEU A 100 -15.96 -8.99 24.40
CA LEU A 100 -14.81 -9.82 24.09
C LEU A 100 -14.98 -10.52 22.73
N ILE A 101 -16.15 -11.08 22.45
CA ILE A 101 -16.45 -11.70 21.15
C ILE A 101 -16.39 -10.65 20.02
N LEU A 102 -16.96 -9.46 20.21
CA LEU A 102 -16.89 -8.36 19.25
C LEU A 102 -15.44 -7.91 19.01
N SER A 103 -14.67 -7.77 20.08
CA SER A 103 -13.23 -7.47 20.05
C SER A 103 -12.45 -8.51 19.22
N LEU A 104 -12.80 -9.80 19.33
CA LEU A 104 -12.09 -10.87 18.61
C LEU A 104 -12.57 -11.05 17.17
N SER A 105 -13.84 -10.76 16.87
CA SER A 105 -14.45 -10.98 15.55
C SER A 105 -14.33 -9.77 14.62
N VAL A 106 -14.57 -8.55 15.11
CA VAL A 106 -14.61 -7.33 14.31
C VAL A 106 -13.22 -6.74 14.09
N LEU A 107 -12.33 -6.85 15.08
CA LEU A 107 -11.00 -6.26 14.97
C LEU A 107 -10.08 -7.22 14.21
N LYS A 108 -9.79 -6.83 12.97
CA LYS A 108 -8.77 -7.48 12.14
C LYS A 108 -7.47 -7.55 12.94
N ARG A 109 -6.82 -8.73 12.92
CA ARG A 109 -5.47 -8.88 13.50
C ARG A 109 -4.58 -7.84 12.84
N ALA A 110 -3.98 -6.96 13.65
CA ALA A 110 -2.98 -6.03 13.14
C ALA A 110 -1.89 -6.86 12.46
N PRO A 111 -1.45 -6.48 11.24
CA PRO A 111 -0.31 -7.13 10.61
C PRO A 111 0.88 -7.06 11.57
N LYS A 112 1.60 -8.16 11.71
CA LYS A 112 2.72 -8.23 12.65
C LYS A 112 3.73 -7.16 12.22
N SER A 113 4.11 -6.29 13.15
CA SER A 113 4.96 -5.12 12.91
C SER A 113 6.33 -5.44 12.29
N TYR A 114 6.76 -6.72 12.30
CA TYR A 114 7.96 -7.15 11.60
C TYR A 114 7.84 -7.06 10.07
N GLU A 115 6.64 -7.16 9.50
CA GLU A 115 6.43 -7.19 8.04
C GLU A 115 6.49 -5.78 7.44
N ILE A 116 6.06 -4.77 8.19
CA ILE A 116 6.17 -3.34 7.81
C ILE A 116 7.62 -2.87 7.94
N ALA A 117 8.33 -3.30 8.98
CA ALA A 117 9.77 -3.06 9.11
C ALA A 117 10.57 -3.79 8.02
N ALA A 118 10.18 -5.01 7.64
CA ALA A 118 10.82 -5.74 6.55
C ALA A 118 10.63 -5.06 5.19
N HIS A 119 9.46 -4.47 4.91
CA HIS A 119 9.26 -3.68 3.70
C HIS A 119 9.95 -2.30 3.71
N GLN A 120 10.13 -1.68 4.88
CA GLN A 120 10.98 -0.48 4.97
C GLN A 120 12.48 -0.79 4.86
N MET A 121 12.94 -1.95 5.32
CA MET A 121 14.35 -2.34 5.20
C MET A 121 14.73 -2.88 3.82
N THR A 122 13.76 -3.34 3.01
CA THR A 122 14.02 -3.81 1.63
C THR A 122 13.80 -2.74 0.56
N ALA A 123 13.18 -1.60 0.90
CA ALA A 123 12.95 -0.49 -0.02
C ALA A 123 13.78 0.77 0.28
N ALA A 124 14.77 0.68 1.16
CA ALA A 124 15.88 1.64 1.16
C ALA A 124 16.95 1.10 0.19
N PRO A 125 17.03 1.56 -1.08
CA PRO A 125 18.34 1.57 -1.70
C PRO A 125 19.26 2.33 -0.73
N PRO A 126 20.50 1.88 -0.48
CA PRO A 126 21.41 2.65 0.34
C PRO A 126 21.39 4.06 -0.21
N ALA A 127 21.03 5.03 0.64
CA ALA A 127 21.13 6.43 0.31
C ALA A 127 22.59 6.67 -0.05
N ALA A 128 22.87 6.64 -1.35
CA ALA A 128 24.07 7.18 -1.92
C ALA A 128 24.01 8.66 -1.58
N GLY A 129 24.68 9.02 -0.49
CA GLY A 129 24.75 10.37 0.00
C GLY A 129 25.20 11.29 -1.12
N LEU A 130 24.28 12.13 -1.56
CA LEU A 130 24.53 13.24 -2.48
C LEU A 130 25.16 14.44 -1.76
N TYR A 131 25.79 14.21 -0.60
CA TYR A 131 26.62 15.19 0.09
C TYR A 131 28.08 14.82 -0.16
N GLY A 132 28.73 15.66 -0.95
CA GLY A 132 30.09 15.47 -1.43
C GLY A 132 31.08 15.19 -0.31
N ASN A 133 31.69 14.02 -0.38
CA ASN A 133 33.08 13.89 -0.04
C ASN A 133 33.80 13.44 -1.32
N GLN A 134 34.56 14.36 -1.92
CA GLN A 134 35.44 14.06 -3.05
C GLN A 134 36.58 13.17 -2.55
N GLN A 135 36.35 11.86 -2.49
CA GLN A 135 37.43 10.88 -2.55
C GLN A 135 37.18 10.01 -3.77
N MET A 136 38.05 10.22 -4.76
CA MET A 136 38.06 9.57 -6.06
C MET A 136 38.10 8.05 -5.90
N GLY A 137 36.94 7.41 -5.87
CA GLY A 137 36.79 6.00 -6.23
C GLY A 137 36.81 5.92 -7.76
N ALA A 138 37.98 5.61 -8.33
CA ALA A 138 38.13 5.40 -9.76
C ALA A 138 37.09 4.38 -10.24
N LEU A 139 36.33 4.74 -11.29
CA LEU A 139 35.50 3.78 -11.98
C LEU A 139 36.37 2.58 -12.39
N PRO A 140 35.87 1.33 -12.27
CA PRO A 140 36.57 0.19 -12.85
C PRO A 140 36.81 0.49 -14.34
N PRO A 141 38.01 0.18 -14.87
CA PRO A 141 38.38 0.54 -16.23
C PRO A 141 37.33 0.03 -17.20
N GLN A 142 36.93 0.90 -18.11
CA GLN A 142 36.02 0.58 -19.21
C GLN A 142 36.60 -0.61 -19.98
N GLN A 143 36.03 -1.80 -19.77
CA GLN A 143 36.34 -2.96 -20.59
C GLN A 143 35.60 -2.80 -21.91
N SER A 144 36.23 -2.12 -22.88
CA SER A 144 35.80 -2.17 -24.27
C SER A 144 36.17 -3.53 -24.83
N GLN A 145 35.20 -4.44 -24.89
CA GLN A 145 35.34 -5.61 -25.75
C GLN A 145 35.27 -5.14 -27.20
N PRO A 146 36.32 -5.31 -28.01
CA PRO A 146 36.29 -4.91 -29.41
C PRO A 146 35.22 -5.73 -30.15
N ALA A 147 34.51 -5.11 -31.09
CA ALA A 147 33.46 -5.80 -31.86
C ALA A 147 33.96 -7.06 -32.59
N SER A 148 35.27 -7.18 -32.81
CA SER A 148 35.91 -8.38 -33.37
C SER A 148 35.96 -9.59 -32.42
N SER A 149 35.82 -9.40 -31.11
CA SER A 149 35.72 -10.51 -30.14
C SER A 149 34.31 -11.05 -29.99
N TYR A 150 33.32 -10.43 -30.64
CA TYR A 150 31.96 -10.95 -30.68
C TYR A 150 31.89 -12.09 -31.70
N MET A 151 32.17 -13.31 -31.26
CA MET A 151 31.85 -14.50 -32.05
C MET A 151 30.35 -14.75 -31.94
N ALA A 152 29.64 -14.67 -33.06
CA ALA A 152 28.28 -15.18 -33.15
C ALA A 152 28.29 -16.65 -32.68
N PRO A 153 27.33 -17.06 -31.83
CA PRO A 153 27.29 -18.44 -31.33
C PRO A 153 27.27 -19.41 -32.52
N ALA A 154 28.31 -20.24 -32.61
CA ALA A 154 28.45 -21.30 -33.61
C ALA A 154 27.51 -22.46 -33.23
N GLY A 155 26.23 -22.21 -33.37
CA GLY A 155 25.16 -23.16 -33.13
C GLY A 155 23.91 -22.59 -33.80
N SER A 156 23.19 -23.43 -34.53
CA SER A 156 21.95 -23.07 -35.22
C SER A 156 20.92 -22.55 -34.22
N TRP A 157 20.99 -21.26 -33.90
CA TRP A 157 19.95 -20.56 -33.17
C TRP A 157 18.77 -20.45 -34.14
N ARG A 158 17.89 -21.47 -34.10
CA ARG A 158 16.56 -21.34 -34.68
C ARG A 158 15.86 -20.28 -33.87
N ALA A 159 15.58 -19.14 -34.50
CA ALA A 159 14.69 -18.15 -33.93
C ALA A 159 13.40 -18.87 -33.49
N PRO A 160 12.94 -18.67 -32.24
CA PRO A 160 11.67 -19.21 -31.79
C PRO A 160 10.60 -18.83 -32.80
N ASP A 161 9.87 -19.84 -33.28
CA ASP A 161 8.82 -19.70 -34.27
C ASP A 161 7.75 -18.77 -33.69
N THR A 162 7.82 -17.50 -34.08
CA THR A 162 6.91 -16.43 -33.65
C THR A 162 5.61 -16.45 -34.48
N GLY A 163 5.20 -17.65 -34.90
CA GLY A 163 4.01 -17.92 -35.71
C GLY A 163 2.68 -17.59 -35.03
N ASP A 164 2.66 -17.27 -33.73
CA ASP A 164 1.44 -16.89 -32.99
C ASP A 164 1.29 -15.38 -32.73
N LEU A 165 2.19 -14.54 -33.25
CA LEU A 165 1.97 -13.09 -33.33
C LEU A 165 1.22 -12.75 -34.64
N VAL A 166 0.08 -13.40 -34.85
CA VAL A 166 -0.94 -12.89 -35.76
C VAL A 166 -1.31 -11.50 -35.23
N ARG A 167 -0.91 -10.46 -35.97
CA ARG A 167 -1.32 -9.08 -35.71
C ARG A 167 -2.84 -9.08 -35.55
N PRO A 168 -3.43 -8.77 -34.39
CA PRO A 168 -4.86 -8.52 -34.34
C PRO A 168 -5.13 -7.37 -35.30
N GLY A 169 -6.03 -7.60 -36.27
CA GLY A 169 -6.46 -6.58 -37.22
C GLY A 169 -6.82 -5.31 -36.46
N SER A 170 -6.27 -4.18 -36.91
CA SER A 170 -6.48 -2.88 -36.28
C SER A 170 -7.96 -2.67 -35.96
N VAL A 171 -8.25 -2.40 -34.70
CA VAL A 171 -9.59 -2.13 -34.12
C VAL A 171 -10.15 -0.77 -34.60
N THR A 172 -9.80 -0.36 -35.82
CA THR A 172 -10.18 0.93 -36.42
C THR A 172 -11.35 0.81 -37.41
N GLU A 173 -11.70 -0.40 -37.87
CA GLU A 173 -12.78 -0.57 -38.87
C GLU A 173 -14.14 -1.00 -38.30
N SER A 174 -14.19 -1.72 -37.16
CA SER A 174 -15.48 -2.25 -36.66
C SER A 174 -16.32 -1.19 -35.92
N THR A 175 -15.71 -0.19 -35.29
CA THR A 175 -16.42 0.82 -34.49
C THR A 175 -16.93 2.01 -35.30
N THR A 176 -16.35 2.29 -36.47
CA THR A 176 -16.81 3.36 -37.37
C THR A 176 -18.04 2.98 -38.21
N ARG A 177 -18.36 1.69 -38.34
CA ARG A 177 -19.59 1.23 -39.00
C ARG A 177 -20.86 1.46 -38.16
N LEU A 178 -20.74 1.59 -36.84
CA LEU A 178 -21.88 1.83 -35.96
C LEU A 178 -22.39 3.29 -36.02
N LEU A 179 -21.50 4.26 -36.25
CA LEU A 179 -21.88 5.67 -36.39
C LEU A 179 -22.67 5.97 -37.68
N LYS A 180 -22.39 5.28 -38.78
CA LYS A 180 -23.12 5.50 -40.06
C LYS A 180 -24.55 4.97 -40.03
N LYS A 181 -24.87 4.02 -39.14
CA LYS A 181 -26.19 3.40 -39.07
C LYS A 181 -27.22 4.28 -38.36
N ASP A 182 -26.77 5.22 -37.54
CA ASP A 182 -27.65 6.15 -36.81
C ASP A 182 -27.97 7.43 -37.62
N GLU A 183 -27.27 7.72 -38.72
CA GLU A 183 -27.57 8.86 -39.61
C GLU A 183 -28.62 8.54 -40.68
N GLU A 184 -28.93 7.27 -40.95
CA GLU A 184 -29.89 6.84 -42.00
C GLU A 184 -31.30 6.53 -41.47
N ARG A 185 -31.64 6.92 -40.23
CA ARG A 185 -32.98 6.71 -39.63
C ARG A 185 -33.62 8.02 -39.20
#